data_AF-A0A0P0RMZ1-F1
#
_entry.id   AF-A0A0P0RMZ1-F1
#
_cell.length_a   1.000
_cell.length_b   1.000
_cell.length_c   1.000
_cell.angle_alpha   90.00
_cell.angle_beta   90.00
_cell.angle_gamma   90.00
#
_symmetry.space_group_name_H-M   'P 1'
#
loop_
_entity.id
_entity.type
_entity.pdbx_description
1 polymer ?
#
loop_
_entity_poly.entity_id
_entity_poly.type
_entity_poly.pdbx_seq_one_letter_code
_entity_poly.pdbx_strand_id
1 'polypeptide(L)'
;MNDFGNKLRIHARTGTHCDAFKNKVDRTMGHSDRAVVFLDFDGVLHPVGVPAVDDAFRLIENPDLFVWRPILERLLAPYPMVGIIVSSDWRRLFDDATLIRLLGPLATRFVGVVESYGTSRSAEILAEVKLRGLNRWVALDDHPSVNAAQARDPRFIACGPATGLSAVDVQRTLSARLAALSVDGFDLSRV
;
A
#
# COMPACT_ATOMS: atom_id res chain seq x y z
N MET A 1 20.06 1.65 0.13
CA MET A 1 19.81 2.56 -1.00
C MET A 1 19.83 1.69 -2.25
N ASN A 2 18.68 1.16 -2.65
CA ASN A 2 18.61 0.12 -3.69
C ASN A 2 18.54 0.74 -5.09
N ASP A 3 19.23 0.08 -6.02
CA ASP A 3 19.50 0.48 -7.40
C ASP A 3 18.24 0.73 -8.26
N PHE A 4 17.09 0.16 -7.88
CA PHE A 4 15.80 0.41 -8.55
C PHE A 4 15.26 1.83 -8.29
N GLY A 5 15.37 2.32 -7.05
CA GLY A 5 15.04 3.70 -6.70
C GLY A 5 16.04 4.72 -7.27
N ASN A 6 17.27 4.30 -7.55
CA ASN A 6 18.30 5.15 -8.15
C ASN A 6 18.15 5.26 -9.68
N LYS A 7 17.73 4.18 -10.37
CA LYS A 7 17.38 4.22 -11.81
C LYS A 7 16.23 5.17 -12.11
N LEU A 8 15.25 5.29 -11.21
CA LEU A 8 14.12 6.23 -11.36
C LEU A 8 14.51 7.71 -11.17
N ARG A 9 15.65 7.99 -10.52
CA ARG A 9 16.10 9.38 -10.28
C ARG A 9 16.70 10.05 -11.52
N ILE A 10 17.07 9.27 -12.54
CA ILE A 10 17.80 9.75 -13.73
C ILE A 10 16.85 10.05 -14.92
N HIS A 11 15.58 9.65 -14.85
CA HIS A 11 14.62 9.80 -15.96
C HIS A 11 13.34 10.57 -15.61
N ALA A 12 13.42 11.56 -14.72
CA ALA A 12 12.41 12.61 -14.64
C ALA A 12 12.47 13.49 -15.91
N ARG A 13 11.97 12.96 -17.04
CA ARG A 13 11.70 13.74 -18.23
C ARG A 13 10.54 14.67 -17.92
N THR A 14 10.81 15.95 -18.06
CA THR A 14 9.86 17.03 -18.24
C THR A 14 8.75 16.61 -19.21
N GLY A 15 7.58 16.30 -18.66
CA GLY A 15 6.37 15.98 -19.39
C GLY A 15 5.30 17.00 -19.01
N THR A 16 4.90 17.79 -19.98
CA THR A 16 4.01 18.95 -19.91
C THR A 16 2.61 18.58 -19.43
N HIS A 17 1.99 19.55 -18.73
CA HIS A 17 0.56 19.66 -18.41
C HIS A 17 -0.37 18.93 -19.38
N CYS A 18 -1.20 18.01 -18.86
CA CYS A 18 -2.46 17.62 -19.46
C CYS A 18 -3.54 17.54 -18.37
N ASP A 19 -4.59 18.33 -18.58
CA ASP A 19 -5.74 18.50 -17.71
C ASP A 19 -6.52 17.20 -17.49
N ALA A 20 -6.69 16.85 -16.22
CA ALA A 20 -7.75 15.96 -15.75
C ALA A 20 -8.34 16.46 -14.42
N PHE A 21 -8.59 17.77 -14.32
CA PHE A 21 -9.38 18.36 -13.22
C PHE A 21 -10.88 18.41 -13.60
N LYS A 22 -11.47 17.25 -13.90
CA LYS A 22 -12.93 17.09 -13.98
C LYS A 22 -13.32 15.77 -13.34
N ASN A 23 -13.53 15.82 -12.02
CA ASN A 23 -14.63 15.19 -11.26
C ASN A 23 -14.30 15.25 -9.76
N LYS A 24 -14.38 16.46 -9.22
CA LYS A 24 -14.19 16.77 -7.79
C LYS A 24 -15.54 17.09 -7.15
N VAL A 25 -16.52 16.18 -7.25
CA VAL A 25 -17.82 16.36 -6.57
C VAL A 25 -18.38 15.07 -5.94
N ASP A 26 -17.79 13.88 -6.13
CA ASP A 26 -18.41 12.63 -5.62
C ASP A 26 -17.58 11.78 -4.63
N ARG A 27 -16.35 12.19 -4.25
CA ARG A 27 -15.48 11.39 -3.36
C ARG A 27 -15.59 11.71 -1.86
N THR A 28 -16.41 12.69 -1.47
CA THR A 28 -16.46 13.24 -0.10
C THR A 28 -17.48 12.58 0.84
N MET A 29 -18.25 11.59 0.40
CA MET A 29 -19.16 10.83 1.27
C MET A 29 -18.76 9.35 1.32
N GLY A 30 -18.12 8.94 2.43
CA GLY A 30 -18.02 7.52 2.82
C GLY A 30 -16.66 6.99 3.28
N HIS A 31 -15.54 7.69 3.07
CA HIS A 31 -14.21 7.11 3.30
C HIS A 31 -13.69 7.19 4.75
N SER A 32 -14.23 8.08 5.59
CA SER A 32 -13.73 8.28 6.97
C SER A 32 -13.91 7.06 7.86
N ASP A 33 -14.91 6.22 7.58
CA ASP A 33 -15.19 5.01 8.36
C ASP A 33 -14.51 3.76 7.80
N ARG A 34 -14.06 3.73 6.55
CA ARG A 34 -13.48 2.48 6.02
C ARG A 34 -12.09 2.24 6.60
N ALA A 35 -11.89 1.09 7.22
CA ALA A 35 -10.55 0.65 7.62
C ALA A 35 -9.70 0.37 6.38
N VAL A 36 -8.45 0.85 6.35
CA VAL A 36 -7.55 0.68 5.20
C VAL A 36 -6.17 0.13 5.57
N VAL A 37 -5.59 -0.63 4.65
CA VAL A 37 -4.19 -1.01 4.65
C VAL A 37 -3.47 -0.18 3.59
N PHE A 38 -2.47 0.59 4.00
CA PHE A 38 -1.46 1.11 3.08
C PHE A 38 -0.46 0.00 2.77
N LEU A 39 -0.28 -0.32 1.49
CA LEU A 39 0.44 -1.51 1.04
C LEU A 39 1.55 -1.16 0.05
N ASP A 40 2.79 -1.51 0.39
CA ASP A 40 3.87 -1.63 -0.59
C ASP A 40 3.87 -3.02 -1.28
N PHE A 41 4.57 -3.13 -2.40
CA PHE A 41 4.71 -4.34 -3.20
C PHE A 41 6.10 -4.97 -3.07
N ASP A 42 7.15 -4.35 -3.62
CA ASP A 42 8.52 -4.85 -3.46
C ASP A 42 8.92 -4.89 -1.99
N GLY A 43 9.57 -5.96 -1.56
CA GLY A 43 9.97 -6.13 -0.16
C GLY A 43 8.81 -6.48 0.79
N VAL A 44 7.56 -6.47 0.31
CA VAL A 44 6.36 -6.77 1.10
C VAL A 44 5.59 -7.98 0.58
N LEU A 45 5.20 -7.97 -0.71
CA LEU A 45 4.47 -9.05 -1.38
C LEU A 45 5.39 -10.05 -2.10
N HIS A 46 6.67 -9.69 -2.24
CA HIS A 46 7.77 -10.51 -2.75
C HIS A 46 9.11 -9.91 -2.30
N PRO A 47 10.24 -10.63 -2.39
CA PRO A 47 11.55 -10.08 -2.04
C PRO A 47 11.89 -8.82 -2.86
N VAL A 48 12.55 -7.84 -2.26
CA VAL A 48 13.01 -6.66 -2.99
C VAL A 48 13.96 -7.05 -4.13
N GLY A 49 13.87 -6.34 -5.25
CA GLY A 49 14.80 -6.50 -6.37
C GLY A 49 14.47 -7.65 -7.32
N VAL A 50 13.32 -8.32 -7.14
CA VAL A 50 12.76 -9.22 -8.15
C VAL A 50 12.48 -8.41 -9.42
N PRO A 51 13.00 -8.81 -10.61
CA PRO A 51 12.76 -8.08 -11.84
C PRO A 51 11.26 -8.02 -12.18
N ALA A 52 10.76 -6.79 -12.34
CA ALA A 52 9.34 -6.52 -12.57
C ALA A 52 9.01 -5.92 -13.93
N VAL A 53 9.98 -5.25 -14.56
CA VAL A 53 9.80 -4.58 -15.85
C VAL A 53 10.98 -4.81 -16.79
N ASP A 54 10.71 -4.71 -18.09
CA ASP A 54 11.75 -4.66 -19.12
C ASP A 54 12.37 -3.25 -19.25
N ASP A 55 13.32 -3.11 -20.18
CA ASP A 55 13.99 -1.83 -20.47
C ASP A 55 13.04 -0.74 -21.00
N ALA A 56 11.83 -1.11 -21.42
CA ALA A 56 10.78 -0.21 -21.88
C ALA A 56 9.71 0.04 -20.80
N PHE A 57 9.99 -0.30 -19.52
CA PHE A 57 9.08 -0.15 -18.38
C PHE A 57 7.77 -0.93 -18.50
N ARG A 58 7.74 -2.00 -19.30
CA ARG A 58 6.58 -2.89 -19.42
C ARG A 58 6.71 -4.00 -18.40
N LEU A 59 5.61 -4.36 -17.75
CA LEU A 59 5.57 -5.51 -16.84
C LEU A 59 6.03 -6.78 -17.56
N ILE A 60 6.95 -7.51 -16.94
CA ILE A 60 7.36 -8.84 -17.39
C ILE A 60 6.65 -9.91 -16.57
N GLU A 61 6.44 -11.07 -17.18
CA GLU A 61 6.02 -12.25 -16.44
C GLU A 61 7.20 -12.78 -15.63
N ASN A 62 7.05 -12.81 -14.31
CA ASN A 62 8.04 -13.36 -13.41
C ASN A 62 7.31 -14.08 -12.25
N PRO A 63 7.49 -15.39 -12.09
CA PRO A 63 6.80 -16.17 -11.06
C PRO A 63 7.20 -15.78 -9.63
N ASP A 64 8.32 -15.06 -9.46
CA ASP A 64 8.79 -14.60 -8.15
C ASP A 64 8.08 -13.30 -7.69
N LEU A 65 7.32 -12.63 -8.56
CA LEU A 65 6.53 -11.45 -8.19
C LEU A 65 5.25 -11.86 -7.45
N PHE A 66 4.91 -11.11 -6.40
CA PHE A 66 3.71 -11.32 -5.59
C PHE A 66 3.56 -12.73 -4.97
N VAL A 67 4.67 -13.46 -4.80
CA VAL A 67 4.66 -14.82 -4.21
C VAL A 67 4.04 -14.89 -2.81
N TRP A 68 4.03 -13.79 -2.06
CA TRP A 68 3.45 -13.71 -0.72
C TRP A 68 2.05 -13.10 -0.69
N ARG A 69 1.48 -12.70 -1.84
CA ARG A 69 0.08 -12.23 -1.93
C ARG A 69 -0.94 -13.23 -1.35
N PRO A 70 -0.81 -14.56 -1.54
CA PRO A 70 -1.73 -15.52 -0.90
C PRO A 70 -1.71 -15.47 0.63
N ILE A 71 -0.62 -15.00 1.25
CA ILE A 71 -0.55 -14.78 2.71
C ILE A 71 -1.43 -13.58 3.08
N LEU A 72 -1.30 -12.46 2.36
CA LEU A 72 -2.13 -11.28 2.57
C LEU A 72 -3.62 -11.59 2.36
N GLU A 73 -3.95 -12.35 1.31
CA GLU A 73 -5.32 -12.82 1.05
C GLU A 73 -5.93 -13.53 2.27
N ARG A 74 -5.18 -14.46 2.86
CA ARG A 74 -5.62 -15.21 4.05
C ARG A 74 -5.78 -14.31 5.27
N LEU A 75 -4.87 -13.36 5.47
CA LEU A 75 -4.92 -12.42 6.60
C LEU A 75 -6.08 -11.42 6.49
N LEU A 76 -6.46 -11.02 5.27
CA LEU A 76 -7.57 -10.11 5.02
C LEU A 76 -8.93 -10.82 4.87
N ALA A 77 -8.96 -12.14 4.69
CA ALA A 77 -10.19 -12.91 4.50
C ALA A 77 -11.23 -12.69 5.62
N PRO A 78 -10.86 -12.63 6.92
CA PRO A 78 -11.83 -12.35 7.99
C PRO A 78 -12.38 -10.91 8.00
N TYR A 79 -11.80 -10.03 7.19
CA TYR A 79 -11.96 -8.57 7.26
C TYR A 79 -12.39 -7.99 5.91
N PRO A 80 -13.57 -8.38 5.36
CA PRO A 80 -13.99 -8.00 4.01
C PRO A 80 -14.14 -6.48 3.80
N MET A 81 -14.41 -5.72 4.86
CA MET A 81 -14.52 -4.26 4.80
C MET A 81 -13.18 -3.52 4.65
N VAL A 82 -12.04 -4.16 4.94
CA VAL A 82 -10.73 -3.50 4.83
C VAL A 82 -10.40 -3.23 3.36
N GLY A 83 -10.20 -1.94 3.04
CA GLY A 83 -9.70 -1.48 1.76
C GLY A 83 -8.18 -1.45 1.68
N ILE A 84 -7.64 -1.37 0.47
CA ILE A 84 -6.20 -1.29 0.18
C ILE A 84 -5.95 0.04 -0.53
N ILE A 85 -5.08 0.85 0.07
CA ILE A 85 -4.45 1.99 -0.60
C ILE A 85 -3.02 1.56 -0.97
N VAL A 86 -2.66 1.65 -2.24
CA VAL A 86 -1.29 1.32 -2.66
C VAL A 86 -0.36 2.48 -2.32
N SER A 87 0.63 2.21 -1.46
CA SER A 87 1.70 3.17 -1.10
C SER A 87 3.02 2.89 -1.82
N SER A 88 3.07 1.85 -2.67
CA SER A 88 4.25 1.47 -3.44
C SER A 88 4.69 2.51 -4.46
N ASP A 89 5.98 2.55 -4.77
CA ASP A 89 6.52 3.36 -5.88
C ASP A 89 6.05 2.86 -7.26
N TRP A 90 5.47 1.65 -7.35
CA TRP A 90 4.85 1.14 -8.57
C TRP A 90 3.71 2.03 -9.08
N ARG A 91 3.04 2.77 -8.18
CA ARG A 91 2.02 3.77 -8.56
C ARG A 91 2.54 4.91 -9.44
N ARG A 92 3.87 5.10 -9.48
CA ARG A 92 4.53 6.10 -10.34
C ARG A 92 4.73 5.59 -11.77
N LEU A 93 4.67 4.28 -11.97
CA LEU A 93 4.90 3.61 -13.24
C LEU A 93 3.61 3.11 -13.89
N PHE A 94 2.62 2.79 -13.08
CA PHE A 94 1.41 2.10 -13.51
C PHE A 94 0.15 2.84 -13.08
N ASP A 95 -0.87 2.78 -13.93
CA ASP A 95 -2.20 3.29 -13.65
C ASP A 95 -2.97 2.38 -12.67
N ASP A 96 -4.08 2.89 -12.14
CA ASP A 96 -4.94 2.17 -11.21
C ASP A 96 -5.40 0.82 -11.79
N ALA A 97 -5.73 0.76 -13.09
CA ALA A 97 -6.18 -0.48 -13.73
C ALA A 97 -5.09 -1.58 -13.67
N THR A 98 -3.84 -1.21 -13.90
CA THR A 98 -2.70 -2.12 -13.79
C THR A 98 -2.46 -2.53 -12.34
N LEU A 99 -2.49 -1.59 -11.38
CA LEU A 99 -2.31 -1.89 -9.97
C LEU A 99 -3.40 -2.83 -9.43
N ILE A 100 -4.66 -2.60 -9.82
CA ILE A 100 -5.81 -3.46 -9.51
C ILE A 100 -5.58 -4.87 -10.04
N ARG A 101 -5.09 -5.01 -11.28
CA ARG A 101 -4.76 -6.32 -11.87
C ARG A 101 -3.66 -7.04 -11.09
N LEU A 102 -2.62 -6.31 -10.65
CA LEU A 102 -1.50 -6.87 -9.87
C LEU A 102 -1.94 -7.36 -8.48
N LEU A 103 -2.94 -6.72 -7.88
CA LEU A 103 -3.56 -7.17 -6.63
C LEU A 103 -4.33 -8.50 -6.77
N GLY A 104 -4.60 -8.96 -7.99
CA GLY A 104 -5.20 -10.28 -8.24
C GLY A 104 -6.51 -10.48 -7.47
N PRO A 105 -6.67 -11.54 -6.65
CA PRO A 105 -7.88 -11.77 -5.84
C PRO A 105 -8.25 -10.62 -4.89
N LEU A 106 -7.29 -9.73 -4.56
CA LEU A 106 -7.51 -8.55 -3.72
C LEU A 106 -7.99 -7.31 -4.49
N ALA A 107 -8.16 -7.40 -5.82
CA ALA A 107 -8.56 -6.29 -6.69
C ALA A 107 -9.79 -5.52 -6.19
N THR A 108 -10.81 -6.22 -5.70
CA THR A 108 -12.07 -5.60 -5.21
C THR A 108 -11.90 -4.78 -3.93
N ARG A 109 -10.73 -4.84 -3.29
CA ARG A 109 -10.39 -4.07 -2.10
C ARG A 109 -9.64 -2.79 -2.42
N PHE A 110 -9.21 -2.56 -3.66
CA PHE A 110 -8.52 -1.34 -4.06
C PHE A 110 -9.42 -0.11 -3.85
N VAL A 111 -8.91 0.89 -3.13
CA VAL A 111 -9.60 2.17 -2.88
C VAL A 111 -8.75 3.38 -3.27
N GLY A 112 -7.67 3.16 -4.02
CA GLY A 112 -6.81 4.18 -4.59
C GLY A 112 -5.33 4.01 -4.25
N VAL A 113 -4.56 5.04 -4.56
CA VAL A 113 -3.12 5.12 -4.27
C VAL A 113 -2.84 6.29 -3.32
N VAL A 114 -1.63 6.32 -2.75
CA VAL A 114 -1.11 7.54 -2.12
C VAL A 114 -0.75 8.54 -3.21
N GLU A 115 -1.49 9.64 -3.30
CA GLU A 115 -1.35 10.64 -4.37
C GLU A 115 -0.19 11.60 -4.09
N SER A 116 0.12 11.81 -2.81
CA SER A 116 1.17 12.73 -2.42
C SER A 116 2.57 12.14 -2.60
N TYR A 117 3.48 12.99 -3.06
CA TYR A 117 4.90 12.71 -3.12
C TYR A 117 5.60 13.52 -2.04
N GLY A 118 6.29 12.82 -1.15
CA GLY A 118 6.82 13.38 0.08
C GLY A 118 8.31 13.14 0.21
N THR A 119 8.89 13.64 1.31
CA THR A 119 10.30 13.43 1.63
C THR A 119 10.61 12.00 2.08
N SER A 120 9.59 11.24 2.49
CA SER A 120 9.70 9.85 2.91
C SER A 120 8.36 9.11 2.73
N ARG A 121 8.41 7.77 2.65
CA ARG A 121 7.21 6.92 2.55
C ARG A 121 6.24 7.11 3.71
N SER A 122 6.74 7.24 4.93
CA SER A 122 5.88 7.47 6.10
C SER A 122 5.25 8.87 6.06
N ALA A 123 5.94 9.89 5.54
CA ALA A 123 5.35 11.21 5.35
C ALA A 123 4.26 11.21 4.26
N GLU A 124 4.48 10.49 3.15
CA GLU A 124 3.46 10.29 2.10
C GLU A 124 2.19 9.65 2.67
N ILE A 125 2.34 8.57 3.44
CA ILE A 125 1.21 7.89 4.09
C ILE A 125 0.47 8.82 5.06
N LEU A 126 1.19 9.53 5.95
CA LEU A 126 0.56 10.44 6.91
C LEU A 126 -0.16 11.62 6.22
N ALA A 127 0.40 12.11 5.11
CA ALA A 127 -0.26 13.14 4.31
C ALA A 127 -1.57 12.62 3.70
N GLU A 128 -1.58 11.38 3.18
CA GLU A 128 -2.78 10.74 2.65
C GLU A 128 -3.83 10.48 3.74
N VAL A 129 -3.40 10.01 4.92
CA VAL A 129 -4.25 9.84 6.11
C VAL A 129 -4.94 11.15 6.46
N LYS A 130 -4.18 12.25 6.53
CA LYS A 130 -4.72 13.58 6.84
C LYS A 130 -5.67 14.07 5.74
N LEU A 131 -5.30 13.90 4.48
CA LEU A 131 -6.08 14.34 3.33
C LEU A 131 -7.45 13.67 3.27
N ARG A 132 -7.50 12.36 3.56
CA ARG A 132 -8.72 11.55 3.51
C ARG A 132 -9.49 11.48 4.83
N GLY A 133 -8.94 12.05 5.91
CA GLY A 133 -9.54 11.97 7.25
C GLY A 133 -9.65 10.53 7.76
N LEU A 134 -8.63 9.70 7.49
CA LEU A 134 -8.65 8.27 7.84
C LEU A 134 -8.32 8.06 9.31
N ASN A 135 -9.26 7.48 10.05
CA ASN A 135 -9.07 7.18 11.48
C ASN A 135 -8.63 5.73 11.72
N ARG A 136 -9.05 4.82 10.82
CA ARG A 136 -8.78 3.38 10.89
C ARG A 136 -7.82 2.98 9.79
N TRP A 137 -6.53 2.87 10.11
CA TRP A 137 -5.53 2.46 9.13
C TRP A 137 -4.35 1.72 9.75
N VAL A 138 -3.67 0.95 8.90
CA VAL A 138 -2.37 0.32 9.16
C VAL A 138 -1.53 0.41 7.87
N ALA A 139 -0.22 0.48 7.99
CA ALA A 139 0.70 0.51 6.85
C ALA A 139 1.69 -0.64 6.95
N LEU A 140 1.92 -1.35 5.85
CA LEU A 140 2.88 -2.44 5.74
C LEU A 140 3.89 -2.14 4.63
N ASP A 141 5.17 -2.06 5.02
CA ASP A 141 6.20 -1.47 4.17
C ASP A 141 7.61 -1.87 4.64
N ASP A 142 8.55 -2.11 3.72
CA ASP A 142 9.97 -2.35 4.05
C ASP A 142 10.81 -1.06 4.08
N HIS A 143 10.24 0.07 3.66
CA HIS A 143 10.98 1.32 3.54
C HIS A 143 11.54 1.80 4.89
N PRO A 144 12.81 2.26 4.97
CA PRO A 144 13.44 2.65 6.24
C PRO A 144 12.68 3.71 7.04
N SER A 145 11.96 4.61 6.36
CA SER A 145 11.16 5.64 7.04
C SER A 145 9.94 5.07 7.76
N VAL A 146 9.42 3.92 7.32
CA VAL A 146 8.31 3.22 7.99
C VAL A 146 8.85 2.49 9.23
N ASN A 147 10.03 1.88 9.14
CA ASN A 147 10.74 1.34 10.31
C ASN A 147 10.98 2.41 11.38
N ALA A 148 11.50 3.59 10.99
CA ALA A 148 11.68 4.70 11.92
C ALA A 148 10.35 5.21 12.53
N ALA A 149 9.26 5.18 11.76
CA ALA A 149 7.94 5.63 12.22
C ALA A 149 7.26 4.63 13.17
N GLN A 150 7.48 3.32 13.00
CA GLN A 150 6.90 2.27 13.83
C GLN A 150 7.17 2.45 15.33
N ALA A 151 8.35 2.98 15.69
CA ALA A 151 8.68 3.25 17.10
C ALA A 151 7.77 4.28 17.78
N ARG A 152 7.09 5.13 17.00
CA ARG A 152 6.22 6.21 17.49
C ARG A 152 4.74 5.93 17.26
N ASP A 153 4.41 5.20 16.20
CA ASP A 153 3.05 4.88 15.83
C ASP A 153 2.96 3.41 15.41
N PRO A 154 2.31 2.55 16.22
CA PRO A 154 2.23 1.11 15.98
C PRO A 154 1.35 0.72 14.80
N ARG A 155 0.68 1.69 14.14
CA ARG A 155 -0.02 1.47 12.87
C ARG A 155 0.94 1.30 11.70
N PHE A 156 2.19 1.72 11.83
CA PHE A 156 3.24 1.34 10.90
C PHE A 156 3.77 -0.06 11.27
N ILE A 157 3.81 -0.94 10.27
CA ILE A 157 4.38 -2.28 10.35
C ILE A 157 5.53 -2.32 9.36
N ALA A 158 6.75 -2.29 9.88
CA ALA A 158 7.95 -2.47 9.10
C ALA A 158 8.27 -3.95 8.93
N CYS A 159 8.76 -4.32 7.75
CA CYS A 159 9.25 -5.67 7.47
C CYS A 159 10.65 -5.65 6.87
N GLY A 160 11.30 -6.82 6.85
CA GLY A 160 12.59 -6.99 6.18
C GLY A 160 12.40 -7.04 4.66
N PRO A 161 13.24 -6.36 3.87
CA PRO A 161 13.06 -6.29 2.40
C PRO A 161 13.24 -7.64 1.69
N ALA A 162 13.91 -8.60 2.32
CA ALA A 162 14.11 -9.94 1.76
C ALA A 162 13.02 -10.94 2.19
N THR A 163 12.22 -10.61 3.21
CA THR A 163 11.28 -11.55 3.84
C THR A 163 9.84 -11.06 3.82
N GLY A 164 9.57 -9.76 3.85
CA GLY A 164 8.24 -9.16 3.74
C GLY A 164 7.18 -9.88 4.57
N LEU A 165 6.06 -10.21 3.92
CA LEU A 165 4.96 -10.99 4.51
C LEU A 165 5.27 -12.46 4.78
N SER A 166 6.36 -13.03 4.25
CA SER A 166 6.74 -14.39 4.63
C SER A 166 7.21 -14.49 6.08
N ALA A 167 7.61 -13.37 6.70
CA ALA A 167 8.04 -13.33 8.09
C ALA A 167 6.86 -13.50 9.06
N VAL A 168 6.95 -14.49 9.95
CA VAL A 168 5.85 -14.88 10.87
C VAL A 168 5.50 -13.77 11.87
N ASP A 169 6.49 -13.01 12.32
CA ASP A 169 6.31 -11.87 13.21
C ASP A 169 5.57 -10.71 12.52
N VAL A 170 5.84 -10.45 11.23
CA VAL A 170 5.11 -9.48 10.41
C VAL A 170 3.65 -9.92 10.26
N GLN A 171 3.40 -11.20 9.94
CA GLN A 171 2.03 -11.74 9.85
C GLN A 171 1.27 -11.62 11.18
N ARG A 172 1.92 -11.96 12.30
CA ARG A 172 1.33 -11.84 13.64
C ARG A 172 0.98 -10.39 13.97
N THR A 173 1.88 -9.47 13.68
CA THR A 173 1.68 -8.04 13.92
C THR A 173 0.53 -7.50 13.07
N LEU A 174 0.52 -7.82 11.77
CA LEU A 174 -0.56 -7.42 10.87
C LEU A 174 -1.90 -8.00 11.32
N SER A 175 -1.96 -9.29 11.67
CA SER A 175 -3.17 -9.93 12.18
C SER A 175 -3.72 -9.21 13.43
N ALA A 176 -2.85 -8.84 14.36
CA ALA A 176 -3.25 -8.12 15.57
C ALA A 176 -3.79 -6.71 15.26
N ARG A 177 -3.19 -5.99 14.30
CA ARG A 177 -3.66 -4.66 13.87
C ARG A 177 -4.99 -4.74 13.12
N LEU A 178 -5.14 -5.71 12.22
CA LEU A 178 -6.40 -5.92 11.49
C LEU A 178 -7.57 -6.26 12.45
N ALA A 179 -7.30 -7.07 13.48
CA ALA A 179 -8.28 -7.34 14.53
C ALA A 179 -8.70 -6.05 15.25
N ALA A 180 -7.74 -5.22 15.68
CA ALA A 180 -8.03 -3.95 16.35
C ALA A 180 -8.84 -2.99 15.47
N LEU A 181 -8.52 -2.89 14.16
CA LEU A 181 -9.28 -2.08 13.21
C LEU A 181 -10.74 -2.51 13.04
N SER A 182 -11.07 -3.76 13.39
CA SER A 182 -12.39 -4.35 13.21
C SER A 182 -13.27 -4.28 14.46
N VAL A 183 -12.67 -4.12 15.65
CA VAL A 183 -13.40 -4.04 16.94
C VAL A 183 -14.03 -2.66 17.14
N ASP A 184 -13.41 -1.60 16.64
CA ASP A 184 -13.91 -0.21 16.79
C ASP A 184 -15.09 0.14 15.86
N GLY A 185 -15.69 -0.85 15.20
CA GLY A 185 -16.84 -0.69 14.30
C GLY A 185 -18.14 -1.36 14.78
N PHE A 186 -18.11 -2.08 15.90
CA PHE A 186 -19.28 -2.79 16.45
C PHE A 186 -19.77 -2.09 17.71
N ASP A 187 -20.51 -0.99 17.54
CA ASP A 187 -21.31 -0.41 18.62
C ASP A 187 -22.51 -1.31 18.88
N LEU A 188 -22.42 -2.13 19.95
CA LEU A 188 -23.51 -2.99 20.43
C LEU A 188 -24.64 -2.21 21.14
N SER A 189 -24.63 -0.86 21.14
CA SER A 189 -25.71 -0.06 21.73
C SER A 189 -26.93 0.16 20.81
N ARG A 190 -26.97 -0.47 19.62
CA ARG A 190 -28.07 -0.34 18.64
C ARG A 190 -28.86 -1.63 18.37
N VAL A 191 -28.91 -2.56 19.31
CA VAL A 191 -29.85 -3.69 19.28
C VAL A 191 -30.90 -3.55 20.37
#